data_AF-A0A431I4Z1-F1
#
_entry.id   AF-A0A431I4Z1-F1
#
_cell.length_a   1.000
_cell.length_b   1.000
_cell.length_c   1.000
_cell.angle_alpha   90.00
_cell.angle_beta   90.00
_cell.angle_gamma   90.00
#
_symmetry.space_group_name_H-M   'P 1'
#
loop_
_entity.id
_entity.type
_entity.pdbx_description
1 polymer ?
#
loop_
_entity_poly.entity_id
_entity_poly.type
_entity_poly.pdbx_seq_one_letter_code
_entity_poly.pdbx_strand_id
1 'polypeptide(L)'
;MSRSRAARAAAGVRVSAVTGYHRDSDYALRPASLTCPPGDPGKERTAVNAAEPFVASETALLFVDPYNDFISEGGKFWERIREVAESRDLIAHLQQIVSAARRAGVRLFYVPHRQWQPGDFEDWDHPTPYQLGAARFRMFEKGSWGGEWRSEFAPQPGDVIAKEHYASSGFANTDLDFLLKQHRIRRVIVIGLLANTCIETTARFATELGYHTTIVTDATAAVSE
;
A
#
# COMPACT_ATOMS: atom_id res chain seq x y z
N MET A 1 36.74 -2.02 -12.52
CA MET A 1 35.79 -3.15 -12.48
C MET A 1 35.95 -3.81 -11.12
N SER A 2 35.08 -3.59 -10.15
CA SER A 2 33.82 -4.33 -9.99
C SER A 2 32.87 -3.52 -9.12
N ARG A 3 31.66 -3.27 -9.63
CA ARG A 3 30.58 -2.56 -8.96
C ARG A 3 29.82 -3.56 -8.09
N SER A 4 30.03 -3.52 -6.77
CA SER A 4 29.14 -4.15 -5.78
C SER A 4 29.08 -3.27 -4.53
N ARG A 5 28.30 -2.20 -4.61
CA ARG A 5 27.89 -1.33 -3.49
C ARG A 5 26.63 -0.57 -3.90
N ALA A 6 25.51 -1.27 -4.03
CA ALA A 6 24.20 -0.66 -4.25
C ALA A 6 23.09 -1.51 -3.61
N ALA A 7 23.25 -1.83 -2.31
CA ALA A 7 22.17 -2.32 -1.44
C ALA A 7 22.70 -2.35 0.01
N ARG A 8 23.11 -1.19 0.53
CA ARG A 8 23.26 -1.02 1.98
C ARG A 8 22.26 0.03 2.40
N ALA A 9 21.12 -0.49 2.84
CA ALA A 9 20.13 0.07 3.74
C ALA A 9 20.06 1.60 3.87
N ALA A 10 18.88 2.14 3.58
CA ALA A 10 18.32 3.18 4.43
C ALA A 10 18.25 2.60 5.86
N ALA A 11 19.29 2.83 6.65
CA ALA A 11 19.37 2.39 8.03
C ALA A 11 18.35 3.21 8.84
N GLY A 12 17.19 2.62 9.14
CA GLY A 12 16.18 3.26 10.02
C GLY A 12 14.73 2.94 9.70
N VAL A 13 14.40 2.47 8.49
CA VAL A 13 13.00 2.27 8.08
C VAL A 13 12.54 0.84 8.36
N ARG A 14 11.53 0.69 9.22
CA ARG A 14 10.83 -0.57 9.50
C ARG A 14 9.92 -0.94 8.34
N VAL A 15 10.02 -2.20 7.93
CA VAL A 15 9.27 -2.78 6.82
C VAL A 15 8.61 -4.05 7.35
N SER A 16 7.31 -4.21 7.10
CA SER A 16 6.60 -5.46 7.38
C SER A 16 6.25 -6.12 6.06
N ALA A 17 6.78 -7.32 5.83
CA ALA A 17 6.28 -8.17 4.77
C ALA A 17 4.90 -8.68 5.18
N VAL A 18 3.89 -8.55 4.32
CA VAL A 18 2.61 -9.24 4.49
C VAL A 18 2.77 -10.66 3.94
N THR A 19 3.83 -11.34 4.38
CA THR A 19 4.04 -12.76 4.11
C THR A 19 3.67 -13.47 5.40
N GLY A 20 2.39 -13.82 5.52
CA GLY A 20 1.92 -14.61 6.65
C GLY A 20 2.57 -15.99 6.65
N TYR A 21 3.64 -16.15 7.43
CA TYR A 21 3.95 -17.38 8.18
C TYR A 21 5.11 -17.14 9.17
N HIS A 22 4.83 -16.56 10.34
CA HIS A 22 5.65 -16.82 11.53
C HIS A 22 5.20 -18.18 12.07
N ARG A 23 6.05 -19.22 11.94
CA ARG A 23 5.88 -20.44 12.73
C ARG A 23 6.34 -20.16 14.15
N ASP A 24 5.44 -19.65 14.97
CA ASP A 24 5.51 -19.94 16.39
C ASP A 24 4.56 -21.10 16.68
N SER A 25 5.21 -22.22 16.96
CA SER A 25 4.67 -23.46 17.49
C SER A 25 3.87 -23.21 18.77
N ASP A 26 2.60 -23.58 18.78
CA ASP A 26 1.97 -24.46 19.78
C ASP A 26 0.45 -24.37 19.68
N TYR A 27 -0.14 -25.21 18.83
CA TYR A 27 -1.51 -25.66 19.02
C TYR A 27 -1.52 -27.18 19.00
N ALA A 28 -1.45 -27.75 20.18
CA ALA A 28 -1.69 -29.16 20.41
C ALA A 28 -3.18 -29.46 20.21
N LEU A 29 -3.55 -29.95 19.03
CA LEU A 29 -4.81 -30.67 18.83
C LEU A 29 -4.48 -32.12 18.46
N ARG A 30 -4.86 -33.03 19.36
CA ARG A 30 -4.82 -34.50 19.18
C ARG A 30 -5.94 -34.96 18.22
N PRO A 31 -5.82 -36.15 17.62
CA PRO A 31 -6.21 -36.38 16.23
C PRO A 31 -7.65 -36.89 16.08
N ALA A 32 -8.36 -36.39 15.07
CA ALA A 32 -9.41 -37.13 14.40
C ALA A 32 -8.84 -37.67 13.08
N SER A 33 -8.94 -38.97 12.90
CA SER A 33 -8.37 -39.77 11.83
C SER A 33 -8.89 -39.35 10.44
N LEU A 34 -8.11 -38.54 9.73
CA LEU A 34 -8.14 -38.43 8.28
C LEU A 34 -6.73 -38.73 7.80
N THR A 35 -6.50 -39.97 7.37
CA THR A 35 -5.23 -40.37 6.75
C THR A 35 -5.13 -39.67 5.39
N CYS A 36 -4.28 -38.65 5.31
CA CYS A 36 -3.78 -38.12 4.05
C CYS A 36 -3.13 -39.27 3.26
N PRO A 37 -3.45 -39.49 1.98
CA PRO A 37 -2.77 -40.51 1.19
C PRO A 37 -1.27 -40.21 1.16
N PRO A 38 -0.39 -41.23 1.21
CA PRO A 38 1.05 -41.02 1.18
C PRO A 38 1.42 -40.26 -0.09
N GLY A 39 1.98 -39.06 0.09
CA GLY A 39 2.46 -38.23 -1.00
C GLY A 39 3.55 -38.93 -1.80
N ASP A 40 3.51 -38.72 -3.12
CA ASP A 40 4.47 -39.21 -4.10
C ASP A 40 5.93 -38.95 -3.63
N PRO A 41 6.77 -40.00 -3.45
CA PRO A 41 8.14 -39.87 -2.97
C PRO A 41 9.09 -39.16 -3.96
N GLY A 42 8.61 -38.77 -5.15
CA GLY A 42 9.41 -38.12 -6.20
C GLY A 42 9.40 -36.59 -6.21
N LYS A 43 8.59 -35.90 -5.40
CA LYS A 43 8.61 -34.43 -5.31
C LYS A 43 9.38 -33.99 -4.08
N GLU A 44 10.68 -33.81 -4.26
CA GLU A 44 11.52 -33.02 -3.36
C GLU A 44 10.79 -31.70 -3.07
N ARG A 45 10.39 -31.50 -1.81
CA ARG A 45 9.79 -30.24 -1.38
C ARG A 45 10.90 -29.22 -1.41
N THR A 46 11.08 -28.55 -2.55
CA THR A 46 11.99 -27.43 -2.67
C THR A 46 11.67 -26.45 -1.55
N ALA A 47 12.62 -26.27 -0.63
CA ALA A 47 12.49 -25.32 0.44
C ALA A 47 12.18 -23.95 -0.16
N VAL A 48 10.97 -23.43 0.07
CA VAL A 48 10.55 -22.07 -0.26
C VAL A 48 11.28 -21.14 0.71
N ASN A 49 12.60 -20.99 0.56
CA ASN A 49 13.44 -20.17 1.44
C ASN A 49 14.73 -19.71 0.73
N ALA A 50 14.59 -19.22 -0.48
CA ALA A 50 15.52 -18.23 -1.01
C ALA A 50 14.71 -16.95 -1.22
N ALA A 51 15.05 -15.87 -0.50
CA ALA A 51 14.51 -14.55 -0.82
C ALA A 51 14.91 -14.23 -2.26
N GLU A 52 13.93 -14.25 -3.18
CA GLU A 52 14.20 -13.94 -4.57
C GLU A 52 14.88 -12.57 -4.69
N PRO A 53 15.84 -12.41 -5.61
CA PRO A 53 16.53 -11.14 -5.79
C PRO A 53 15.54 -10.04 -6.14
N PHE A 54 15.73 -8.86 -5.54
CA PHE A 54 14.93 -7.68 -5.87
C PHE A 54 15.14 -7.28 -7.33
N VAL A 55 14.04 -7.21 -8.10
CA VAL A 55 14.06 -6.78 -9.50
C VAL A 55 13.22 -5.51 -9.65
N ALA A 56 13.88 -4.38 -9.89
CA ALA A 56 13.23 -3.08 -9.96
C ALA A 56 12.16 -2.99 -11.06
N SER A 57 12.42 -3.58 -12.24
CA SER A 57 11.48 -3.58 -13.37
C SER A 57 10.19 -4.36 -13.15
N GLU A 58 10.14 -5.17 -12.10
CA GLU A 58 9.00 -6.02 -11.73
C GLU A 58 8.37 -5.57 -10.41
N THR A 59 8.87 -4.47 -9.84
CA THR A 59 8.45 -3.94 -8.56
C THR A 59 7.80 -2.58 -8.77
N ALA A 60 6.66 -2.36 -8.13
CA ALA A 60 5.99 -1.07 -8.06
C ALA A 60 6.00 -0.52 -6.64
N LEU A 61 6.14 0.80 -6.52
CA LEU A 61 5.79 1.53 -5.30
C LEU A 61 4.36 2.05 -5.46
N LEU A 62 3.43 1.51 -4.68
CA LEU A 62 2.06 2.02 -4.58
C LEU A 62 2.03 3.15 -3.56
N PHE A 63 1.77 4.38 -4.04
CA PHE A 63 1.61 5.54 -3.19
C PHE A 63 0.12 5.86 -3.04
N VAL A 64 -0.44 5.46 -1.90
CA VAL A 64 -1.87 5.55 -1.62
C VAL A 64 -2.19 6.88 -0.95
N ASP A 65 -3.13 7.62 -1.54
CA ASP A 65 -3.73 8.84 -0.99
C ASP A 65 -2.76 9.95 -0.51
N PRO A 66 -1.73 10.39 -1.28
CA PRO A 66 -0.84 11.50 -0.90
C PRO A 66 -1.50 12.89 -1.02
N TYR A 67 -2.73 13.03 -0.53
CA TYR A 67 -3.51 14.27 -0.55
C TYR A 67 -3.18 15.19 0.61
N ASN A 68 -3.25 16.51 0.39
CA ASN A 68 -3.05 17.51 1.44
C ASN A 68 -3.99 17.32 2.64
N ASP A 69 -5.24 16.89 2.41
CA ASP A 69 -6.20 16.62 3.49
C ASP A 69 -5.69 15.61 4.52
N PHE A 70 -4.83 14.68 4.10
CA PHE A 70 -4.20 13.73 5.01
C PHE A 70 -2.88 14.22 5.57
N ILE A 71 -1.97 14.76 4.76
CA ILE A 71 -0.54 14.89 5.10
C ILE A 71 0.00 16.32 5.15
N SER A 72 -0.88 17.30 5.27
CA SER A 72 -0.51 18.72 5.31
C SER A 72 -1.26 19.45 6.41
N GLU A 73 -0.57 20.38 7.09
CA GLU A 73 -1.19 21.26 8.08
C GLU A 73 -2.35 22.05 7.47
N GLY A 74 -3.50 22.06 8.15
CA GLY A 74 -4.75 22.61 7.63
C GLY A 74 -5.60 21.64 6.80
N GLY A 75 -5.11 20.43 6.52
CA GLY A 75 -5.89 19.37 5.88
C GLY A 75 -7.03 18.87 6.76
N LYS A 76 -8.17 18.49 6.16
CA LYS A 76 -9.40 18.10 6.89
C LYS A 76 -9.19 16.93 7.87
N PHE A 77 -8.20 16.07 7.62
CA PHE A 77 -7.92 14.89 8.43
C PHE A 77 -6.58 14.94 9.16
N TRP A 78 -5.73 15.92 8.85
CA TRP A 78 -4.39 16.05 9.41
C TRP A 78 -4.38 16.02 10.94
N GLU A 79 -5.21 16.84 11.59
CA GLU A 79 -5.26 16.91 13.06
C GLU A 79 -5.60 15.58 13.74
N ARG A 80 -6.26 14.65 13.03
CA ARG A 80 -6.59 13.32 13.56
C ARG A 80 -5.44 12.33 13.48
N ILE A 81 -4.48 12.56 12.58
CA ILE A 81 -3.35 11.65 12.35
C ILE A 81 -2.02 12.27 12.74
N ARG A 82 -1.99 13.59 12.99
CA ARG A 82 -0.80 14.39 13.23
C ARG A 82 0.10 13.79 14.29
N GLU A 83 -0.47 13.42 15.44
CA GLU A 83 0.31 12.85 16.56
C GLU A 83 1.09 11.59 16.12
N VAL A 84 0.41 10.63 15.50
CA VAL A 84 1.03 9.41 14.98
C VAL A 84 2.01 9.72 13.85
N ALA A 85 1.63 10.59 12.91
CA ALA A 85 2.45 10.96 11.75
C ALA A 85 3.76 11.65 12.17
N GLU A 86 3.70 12.57 13.13
CA GLU A 86 4.87 13.27 13.68
C GLU A 86 5.74 12.33 14.51
N SER A 87 5.14 11.48 15.36
CA SER A 87 5.90 10.51 16.18
C SER A 87 6.71 9.50 15.35
N ARG A 88 6.30 9.27 14.09
CA ARG A 88 6.93 8.33 13.16
C ARG A 88 7.74 9.02 12.05
N ASP A 89 7.91 10.34 12.09
CA ASP A 89 8.55 11.12 11.02
C ASP A 89 8.00 10.77 9.62
N LEU A 90 6.69 10.55 9.52
CA LEU A 90 6.00 9.97 8.35
C LEU A 90 6.42 10.65 7.04
N ILE A 91 6.39 11.98 7.01
CA ILE A 91 6.67 12.77 5.82
C ILE A 91 8.12 12.58 5.36
N ALA A 92 9.07 12.56 6.30
CA ALA A 92 10.48 12.34 5.99
C ALA A 92 10.69 10.92 5.43
N HIS A 93 10.04 9.90 6.00
CA HIS A 93 10.13 8.53 5.50
C HIS A 93 9.48 8.37 4.12
N LEU A 94 8.32 8.98 3.87
CA LEU A 94 7.71 9.02 2.54
C LEU A 94 8.66 9.62 1.50
N GLN A 95 9.29 10.76 1.80
CA GLN A 95 10.29 11.40 0.91
C GLN A 95 11.49 10.50 0.67
N GLN A 96 12.02 9.85 1.70
CA GLN A 96 13.17 8.94 1.59
C GLN A 96 12.85 7.74 0.69
N ILE A 97 11.68 7.12 0.87
CA ILE A 97 11.27 5.94 0.10
C ILE A 97 10.97 6.29 -1.34
N VAL A 98 10.22 7.36 -1.60
CA VAL A 98 9.96 7.85 -2.97
C VAL A 98 11.27 8.13 -3.68
N SER A 99 12.20 8.82 -3.01
CA SER A 99 13.53 9.11 -3.58
C SER A 99 14.34 7.84 -3.83
N ALA A 100 14.31 6.88 -2.91
CA ALA A 100 15.02 5.61 -3.06
C ALA A 100 14.45 4.76 -4.20
N ALA A 101 13.11 4.67 -4.31
CA ALA A 101 12.41 3.96 -5.37
C ALA A 101 12.79 4.54 -6.74
N ARG A 102 12.75 5.86 -6.90
CA ARG A 102 13.16 6.53 -8.14
C ARG A 102 14.62 6.24 -8.51
N ARG A 103 15.55 6.34 -7.54
CA ARG A 103 16.98 6.01 -7.78
C ARG A 103 17.20 4.56 -8.16
N ALA A 104 16.38 3.65 -7.64
CA ALA A 104 16.44 2.23 -7.96
C ALA A 104 15.74 1.86 -9.28
N GLY A 105 15.09 2.81 -9.96
CA GLY A 105 14.30 2.54 -11.17
C GLY A 105 12.98 1.83 -10.91
N VAL A 106 12.49 1.84 -9.67
CA VAL A 106 11.15 1.34 -9.31
C VAL A 106 10.13 2.34 -9.80
N ARG A 107 9.09 1.86 -10.47
CA ARG A 107 8.00 2.69 -10.96
C ARG A 107 7.02 3.02 -9.84
N LEU A 108 6.58 4.27 -9.80
CA LEU A 108 5.55 4.72 -8.87
C LEU A 108 4.17 4.60 -9.51
N PHE A 109 3.23 4.09 -8.72
CA PHE A 109 1.82 4.00 -9.04
C PHE A 109 1.05 4.76 -7.96
N TYR A 110 0.38 5.84 -8.35
CA TYR A 110 -0.51 6.58 -7.47
C TYR A 110 -1.85 5.88 -7.42
N VAL A 111 -2.36 5.73 -6.20
CA VAL A 111 -3.63 5.07 -5.90
C VAL A 111 -4.49 6.11 -5.18
N PRO A 112 -5.24 6.96 -5.92
CA PRO A 112 -6.06 8.02 -5.34
C PRO A 112 -7.37 7.51 -4.77
N HIS A 113 -7.77 8.07 -3.64
CA HIS A 113 -9.15 8.07 -3.18
C HIS A 113 -10.03 8.98 -4.04
N ARG A 114 -11.31 8.62 -4.16
CA ARG A 114 -12.37 9.49 -4.70
C ARG A 114 -12.30 10.90 -4.12
N GLN A 115 -12.08 11.87 -5.00
CA GLN A 115 -12.27 13.28 -4.70
C GLN A 115 -13.76 13.61 -4.64
N TRP A 116 -14.22 14.09 -3.49
CA TRP A 116 -15.64 14.41 -3.31
C TRP A 116 -16.11 15.48 -4.30
N GLN A 117 -17.29 15.26 -4.87
CA GLN A 117 -18.04 16.21 -5.69
C GLN A 117 -19.51 16.29 -5.21
N PRO A 118 -20.22 17.39 -5.48
CA PRO A 118 -21.66 17.48 -5.19
C PRO A 118 -22.44 16.31 -5.80
N GLY A 119 -23.33 15.70 -5.02
CA GLY A 119 -24.10 14.52 -5.44
C GLY A 119 -23.40 13.17 -5.19
N ASP A 120 -22.12 13.15 -4.77
CA ASP A 120 -21.45 11.88 -4.47
C ASP A 120 -22.20 11.12 -3.36
N PHE A 121 -22.60 9.87 -3.69
CA PHE A 121 -23.31 8.91 -2.83
C PHE A 121 -24.76 9.27 -2.43
N GLU A 122 -25.33 10.37 -2.92
CA GLU A 122 -26.70 10.80 -2.55
C GLU A 122 -27.78 9.85 -3.09
N ASP A 123 -27.63 9.38 -4.34
CA ASP A 123 -28.60 8.50 -5.03
C ASP A 123 -28.17 7.03 -5.07
N TRP A 124 -27.26 6.60 -4.19
CA TRP A 124 -26.81 5.21 -4.16
C TRP A 124 -27.78 4.35 -3.36
N ASP A 125 -28.09 3.14 -3.85
CA ASP A 125 -28.97 2.20 -3.13
C ASP A 125 -28.33 1.71 -1.81
N HIS A 126 -27.01 1.51 -1.80
CA HIS A 126 -26.28 0.90 -0.68
C HIS A 126 -24.92 1.57 -0.37
N PRO A 127 -24.88 2.87 -0.06
CA PRO A 127 -23.65 3.53 0.34
C PRO A 127 -23.22 3.04 1.73
N THR A 128 -21.95 2.72 1.87
CA THR A 128 -21.41 2.28 3.17
C THR A 128 -21.30 3.45 4.15
N PRO A 129 -21.31 3.21 5.48
CA PRO A 129 -21.07 4.27 6.46
C PRO A 129 -19.74 5.01 6.24
N TYR A 130 -18.72 4.31 5.74
CA TYR A 130 -17.43 4.90 5.37
C TYR A 130 -17.59 5.95 4.26
N GLN A 131 -18.30 5.61 3.18
CA GLN A 131 -18.54 6.50 2.04
C GLN A 131 -19.38 7.73 2.44
N LEU A 132 -20.46 7.50 3.19
CA LEU A 132 -21.30 8.58 3.72
C LEU A 132 -20.53 9.51 4.66
N GLY A 133 -19.62 8.95 5.47
CA GLY A 133 -18.71 9.72 6.31
C GLY A 133 -17.78 10.60 5.49
N ALA A 134 -17.08 10.02 4.51
CA ALA A 134 -16.20 10.77 3.62
C ALA A 134 -16.93 11.90 2.87
N ALA A 135 -18.17 11.63 2.42
CA ALA A 135 -19.01 12.62 1.75
C ALA A 135 -19.44 13.76 2.68
N ARG A 136 -19.86 13.44 3.91
CA ARG A 136 -20.23 14.43 4.93
C ARG A 136 -19.10 15.41 5.22
N PHE A 137 -17.86 14.92 5.25
CA PHE A 137 -16.68 15.75 5.46
C PHE A 137 -16.11 16.36 4.16
N ARG A 138 -16.70 16.03 3.01
CA ARG A 138 -16.20 16.42 1.67
C ARG A 138 -14.71 16.11 1.52
N MET A 139 -14.31 14.91 1.89
CA MET A 139 -12.91 14.48 1.83
C MET A 139 -12.35 14.64 0.41
N PHE A 140 -11.19 15.26 0.29
CA PHE A 140 -10.48 15.48 -0.97
C PHE A 140 -11.33 16.24 -2.01
N GLU A 141 -12.16 17.18 -1.55
CA GLU A 141 -13.07 17.96 -2.41
C GLU A 141 -12.37 18.47 -3.68
N LYS A 142 -12.95 18.11 -4.83
CA LYS A 142 -12.34 18.39 -6.13
C LYS A 142 -12.19 19.89 -6.35
N GLY A 143 -10.98 20.32 -6.72
CA GLY A 143 -10.64 21.74 -6.90
C GLY A 143 -10.35 22.49 -5.60
N SER A 144 -10.41 21.83 -4.43
CA SER A 144 -9.89 22.36 -3.18
C SER A 144 -8.41 21.99 -3.01
N TRP A 145 -7.67 22.80 -2.26
CA TRP A 145 -6.28 22.49 -1.90
C TRP A 145 -6.14 21.14 -1.17
N GLY A 146 -7.11 20.78 -0.33
CA GLY A 146 -7.13 19.51 0.41
C GLY A 146 -7.20 18.28 -0.50
N GLY A 147 -7.86 18.40 -1.65
CA GLY A 147 -7.93 17.37 -2.68
C GLY A 147 -6.72 17.34 -3.61
N GLU A 148 -5.83 18.32 -3.56
CA GLU A 148 -4.59 18.28 -4.33
C GLU A 148 -3.56 17.34 -3.69
N TRP A 149 -2.65 16.83 -4.51
CA TRP A 149 -1.45 16.17 -4.02
C TRP A 149 -0.65 17.14 -3.16
N ARG A 150 -0.06 16.63 -2.07
CA ARG A 150 0.98 17.40 -1.39
C ARG A 150 2.13 17.65 -2.37
N SER A 151 2.61 18.90 -2.45
CA SER A 151 3.47 19.36 -3.54
C SER A 151 4.76 18.55 -3.70
N GLU A 152 5.39 18.14 -2.59
CA GLU A 152 6.60 17.30 -2.62
C GLU A 152 6.36 15.87 -3.13
N PHE A 153 5.09 15.44 -3.19
CA PHE A 153 4.64 14.11 -3.62
C PHE A 153 3.79 14.16 -4.88
N ALA A 154 3.79 15.27 -5.62
CA ALA A 154 3.10 15.34 -6.89
C ALA A 154 3.67 14.32 -7.89
N PRO A 155 2.81 13.68 -8.72
CA PRO A 155 3.25 12.79 -9.79
C PRO A 155 4.26 13.47 -10.73
N GLN A 156 5.26 12.71 -11.14
CA GLN A 156 6.31 13.10 -12.08
C GLN A 156 6.16 12.35 -13.41
N PRO A 157 6.79 12.83 -14.50
CA PRO A 157 6.79 12.11 -15.77
C PRO A 157 7.28 10.66 -15.61
N GLY A 158 6.48 9.71 -16.10
CA GLY A 158 6.76 8.27 -16.01
C GLY A 158 6.09 7.55 -14.84
N ASP A 159 5.52 8.30 -13.89
CA ASP A 159 4.63 7.74 -12.88
C ASP A 159 3.29 7.33 -13.51
N VAL A 160 2.62 6.36 -12.89
CA VAL A 160 1.30 5.87 -13.33
C VAL A 160 0.28 6.28 -12.29
N ILE A 161 -0.90 6.74 -12.72
CA ILE A 161 -1.99 7.13 -11.82
C ILE A 161 -3.17 6.21 -12.12
N ALA A 162 -3.59 5.44 -11.13
CA ALA A 162 -4.79 4.60 -11.22
C ALA A 162 -6.06 5.45 -11.07
N LYS A 163 -7.19 4.88 -11.48
CA LYS A 163 -8.51 5.46 -11.21
C LYS A 163 -8.78 5.54 -9.70
N GLU A 164 -9.56 6.55 -9.34
CA GLU A 164 -9.99 6.80 -7.98
C GLU A 164 -10.74 5.60 -7.37
N HIS A 165 -10.35 5.17 -6.18
CA HIS A 165 -11.12 4.19 -5.41
C HIS A 165 -12.21 4.85 -4.58
N TYR A 166 -13.38 4.20 -4.52
CA TYR A 166 -14.58 4.72 -3.82
C TYR A 166 -14.69 4.24 -2.37
N ALA A 167 -13.84 3.32 -1.94
CA ALA A 167 -13.79 2.76 -0.58
C ALA A 167 -12.31 2.53 -0.21
N SER A 168 -11.98 1.61 0.71
CA SER A 168 -10.59 1.44 1.15
C SER A 168 -9.68 0.67 0.17
N SER A 169 -10.21 -0.17 -0.73
CA SER A 169 -9.37 -0.95 -1.63
C SER A 169 -8.96 -0.13 -2.86
N GLY A 170 -7.65 0.05 -3.06
CA GLY A 170 -7.09 0.60 -4.29
C GLY A 170 -7.31 -0.25 -5.54
N PHE A 171 -7.76 -1.50 -5.38
CA PHE A 171 -8.05 -2.43 -6.48
C PHE A 171 -9.53 -2.52 -6.83
N ALA A 172 -10.42 -2.35 -5.84
CA ALA A 172 -11.85 -2.56 -6.07
C ALA A 172 -12.42 -1.43 -6.94
N ASN A 173 -12.96 -1.81 -8.10
CA ASN A 173 -13.55 -0.88 -9.08
C ASN A 173 -12.57 0.16 -9.66
N THR A 174 -11.27 -0.13 -9.66
CA THR A 174 -10.23 0.68 -10.31
C THR A 174 -9.58 -0.09 -11.46
N ASP A 175 -8.61 0.53 -12.14
CA ASP A 175 -7.75 -0.10 -13.14
C ASP A 175 -6.35 -0.46 -12.63
N LEU A 176 -6.12 -0.42 -11.30
CA LEU A 176 -4.80 -0.65 -10.71
C LEU A 176 -4.20 -2.01 -11.09
N ASP A 177 -4.96 -3.10 -10.98
CA ASP A 177 -4.48 -4.45 -11.36
C ASP A 177 -4.13 -4.53 -12.85
N PHE A 178 -4.96 -3.93 -13.70
CA PHE A 178 -4.72 -3.87 -15.14
C PHE A 178 -3.41 -3.13 -15.45
N LEU A 179 -3.20 -1.96 -14.83
CA LEU A 179 -2.00 -1.15 -15.00
C LEU A 179 -0.74 -1.89 -14.51
N LEU A 180 -0.80 -2.53 -13.33
CA LEU A 180 0.31 -3.32 -12.79
C LEU A 180 0.68 -4.49 -13.73
N LYS A 181 -0.31 -5.22 -14.25
CA LYS A 181 -0.11 -6.31 -15.22
C LYS A 181 0.46 -5.81 -16.55
N GLN A 182 -0.04 -4.68 -17.07
CA GLN A 182 0.50 -4.05 -18.27
C GLN A 182 1.99 -3.73 -18.13
N HIS A 183 2.44 -3.41 -16.91
CA HIS A 183 3.83 -3.15 -16.58
C HIS A 183 4.62 -4.36 -16.07
N ARG A 184 4.05 -5.58 -16.14
CA ARG A 184 4.67 -6.84 -15.70
C ARG A 184 5.12 -6.82 -14.23
N ILE A 185 4.38 -6.08 -13.39
CA ILE A 185 4.66 -5.97 -11.96
C ILE A 185 4.25 -7.27 -11.26
N ARG A 186 5.09 -7.72 -10.34
CA ARG A 186 4.90 -8.94 -9.51
C ARG A 186 5.00 -8.63 -8.03
N ARG A 187 5.68 -7.54 -7.68
CA ARG A 187 5.97 -7.12 -6.31
C ARG A 187 5.47 -5.72 -6.09
N VAL A 188 4.80 -5.48 -4.97
CA VAL A 188 4.27 -4.16 -4.63
C VAL A 188 4.78 -3.75 -3.25
N ILE A 189 5.29 -2.54 -3.18
CA ILE A 189 5.66 -1.86 -1.93
C ILE A 189 4.59 -0.81 -1.69
N VAL A 190 3.87 -0.90 -0.58
CA VAL A 190 2.71 -0.04 -0.27
C VAL A 190 3.11 0.98 0.79
N ILE A 191 2.89 2.26 0.47
CA ILE A 191 3.11 3.42 1.35
C ILE A 191 1.93 4.36 1.24
N GLY A 192 1.81 5.29 2.20
CA GLY A 192 0.75 6.28 2.21
C GLY A 192 -0.26 6.05 3.33
N LEU A 193 -1.49 6.50 3.12
CA LEU A 193 -2.48 6.64 4.19
C LEU A 193 -3.82 5.95 3.82
N LEU A 194 -4.61 5.50 4.79
CA LEU A 194 -4.29 5.27 6.21
C LEU A 194 -3.89 3.80 6.43
N ALA A 195 -3.06 3.55 7.45
CA ALA A 195 -2.46 2.25 7.72
C ALA A 195 -3.50 1.12 7.85
N ASN A 196 -4.53 1.33 8.68
CA ASN A 196 -5.57 0.36 9.00
C ASN A 196 -6.83 0.44 8.10
N THR A 197 -6.81 1.28 7.04
CA THR A 197 -7.90 1.34 6.06
C THR A 197 -7.37 1.09 4.66
N CYS A 198 -6.96 2.13 3.93
CA CYS A 198 -6.61 2.02 2.53
C CYS A 198 -5.35 1.17 2.31
N ILE A 199 -4.35 1.32 3.18
CA ILE A 199 -3.08 0.60 3.08
C ILE A 199 -3.29 -0.89 3.34
N GLU A 200 -3.87 -1.25 4.48
CA GLU A 200 -4.15 -2.65 4.83
C GLU A 200 -5.06 -3.31 3.78
N THR A 201 -6.15 -2.66 3.37
CA THR A 201 -7.10 -3.24 2.42
C THR A 201 -6.43 -3.45 1.06
N THR A 202 -5.70 -2.46 0.56
CA THR A 202 -4.98 -2.56 -0.72
C THR A 202 -3.91 -3.64 -0.66
N ALA A 203 -3.18 -3.76 0.45
CA ALA A 203 -2.17 -4.80 0.62
C ALA A 203 -2.77 -6.21 0.69
N ARG A 204 -3.90 -6.38 1.38
CA ARG A 204 -4.65 -7.65 1.40
C ARG A 204 -5.10 -8.04 -0.01
N PHE A 205 -5.73 -7.12 -0.73
CA PHE A 205 -6.14 -7.37 -2.12
C PHE A 205 -4.96 -7.68 -3.05
N ALA A 206 -3.84 -6.97 -2.92
CA ALA A 206 -2.64 -7.26 -3.69
C ALA A 206 -2.15 -8.70 -3.44
N THR A 207 -2.16 -9.15 -2.19
CA THR A 207 -1.78 -10.51 -1.82
C THR A 207 -2.73 -11.54 -2.42
N GLU A 208 -4.05 -11.32 -2.32
CA GLU A 208 -5.07 -12.20 -2.92
C GLU A 208 -4.97 -12.28 -4.45
N LEU A 209 -4.54 -11.20 -5.10
CA LEU A 209 -4.31 -11.14 -6.55
C LEU A 209 -2.95 -11.75 -6.97
N GLY A 210 -2.13 -12.20 -6.02
CA GLY A 210 -0.86 -12.88 -6.26
C GLY A 210 0.38 -11.98 -6.31
N TYR A 211 0.28 -10.72 -5.88
CA TYR A 211 1.45 -9.84 -5.77
C TYR A 211 2.23 -10.12 -4.49
N HIS A 212 3.57 -10.09 -4.58
CA HIS A 212 4.42 -10.13 -3.40
C HIS A 212 4.36 -8.76 -2.71
N THR A 213 3.65 -8.71 -1.59
CA THR A 213 3.24 -7.45 -0.98
C THR A 213 4.08 -7.10 0.24
N THR A 214 4.59 -5.87 0.26
CA THR A 214 5.37 -5.30 1.36
C THR A 214 4.72 -3.99 1.80
N ILE A 215 4.47 -3.82 3.09
CA ILE A 215 4.02 -2.55 3.67
C ILE A 215 5.22 -1.92 4.38
N VAL A 216 5.48 -0.63 4.13
CA VAL A 216 6.51 0.11 4.87
C VAL A 216 5.86 0.79 6.06
N THR A 217 6.05 0.24 7.26
CA THR A 217 5.30 0.62 8.46
C THR A 217 5.61 2.04 8.92
N ASP A 218 6.84 2.51 8.73
CA ASP A 218 7.25 3.88 9.06
C ASP A 218 6.82 4.90 7.98
N ALA A 219 6.24 4.44 6.88
CA ALA A 219 5.72 5.28 5.79
C ALA A 219 4.20 5.14 5.63
N THR A 220 3.54 4.87 6.76
CA THR A 220 2.09 4.90 6.90
C THR A 220 1.71 5.34 8.31
N ALA A 221 0.51 5.89 8.47
CA ALA A 221 -0.05 6.32 9.75
C ALA A 221 -1.55 6.02 9.81
N ALA A 222 -2.06 5.90 11.03
CA ALA A 222 -3.49 5.79 11.33
C ALA A 222 -3.86 6.84 12.39
N VAL A 223 -5.13 6.87 12.79
CA VAL A 223 -5.64 7.75 13.85
C VAL A 223 -5.18 7.34 15.26
N SER A 224 -4.61 6.14 15.40
CA SER A 224 -4.03 5.62 16.63
C SER A 224 -2.84 4.73 16.30
N GLU A 225 -1.93 4.58 17.28
CA GLU A 225 -0.78 3.66 17.19
C GLU A 225 -1.19 2.19 17.07
#